data_AF-A0A2A5HJ08-F1
#
_entry.id   AF-A0A2A5HJ08-F1
#
_cell.length_a   1.000
_cell.length_b   1.000
_cell.length_c   1.000
_cell.angle_alpha   90.00
_cell.angle_beta   90.00
_cell.angle_gamma   90.00
#
_symmetry.space_group_name_H-M   'P 1'
#
loop_
_entity.id
_entity.type
_entity.pdbx_description
1 polymer ?
#
loop_
_entity_poly.entity_id
_entity_poly.type
_entity_poly.pdbx_seq_one_letter_code
_entity_poly.pdbx_strand_id
1 'polypeptide(L)'
;MHLDKIRIKNTRRFADEVNVDFGEGATIILAPNGTGKTTIFEAIELALTGKIDRLKDDAQEAVIRDKADQASVRLDFSGGECCQAIYDRGASCSLSGDHENIFSLDKKESLPYLLRLTHYLEQRGKQ
;
A
#
# COMPACT_ATOMS: atom_id res chain seq x y z
N MET A 1 8.12 6.16 14.93
CA MET A 1 7.62 4.97 14.22
C MET A 1 7.95 5.14 12.75
N HIS A 2 8.65 4.18 12.14
CA HIS A 2 8.87 4.12 10.70
C HIS A 2 8.48 2.73 10.17
N LEU A 3 8.24 2.64 8.86
CA LEU A 3 7.96 1.37 8.20
C LEU A 3 9.27 0.60 8.06
N ASP A 4 9.33 -0.64 8.56
CA ASP A 4 10.51 -1.52 8.45
C ASP A 4 10.38 -2.46 7.27
N LYS A 5 9.15 -2.95 7.02
CA LYS A 5 8.91 -3.98 6.03
C LYS A 5 7.51 -3.88 5.44
N ILE A 6 7.42 -4.13 4.15
CA ILE A 6 6.17 -4.49 3.48
C ILE A 6 6.25 -5.90 2.92
N ARG A 7 5.16 -6.64 3.06
CA ARG A 7 4.94 -7.95 2.44
C ARG A 7 3.73 -7.84 1.53
N ILE A 8 3.91 -8.20 0.27
CA ILE A 8 2.93 -7.98 -0.79
C ILE A 8 2.69 -9.29 -1.51
N LYS A 9 1.43 -9.71 -1.66
CA LYS A 9 1.08 -10.90 -2.44
C LYS A 9 -0.16 -10.66 -3.29
N ASN A 10 -0.13 -11.17 -4.52
CA ASN A 10 -1.24 -11.07 -5.47
C ASN A 10 -1.77 -9.64 -5.70
N THR A 11 -0.94 -8.60 -5.56
CA THR A 11 -1.34 -7.23 -5.89
C THR A 11 -0.79 -6.86 -7.27
N ARG A 12 -1.69 -6.62 -8.24
CA ARG A 12 -1.34 -6.23 -9.62
C ARG A 12 -0.13 -6.97 -10.20
N ARG A 13 1.05 -6.33 -10.19
CA ARG A 13 2.30 -6.85 -10.77
C ARG A 13 3.00 -7.90 -9.91
N PHE A 14 2.72 -7.96 -8.60
CA PHE A 14 3.28 -8.92 -7.68
C PHE A 14 2.40 -10.18 -7.61
N ALA A 15 2.89 -11.30 -8.17
CA ALA A 15 2.22 -12.59 -8.11
C ALA A 15 2.58 -13.31 -6.80
N ASP A 16 3.86 -13.65 -6.67
CA ASP A 16 4.40 -14.27 -5.48
C ASP A 16 4.51 -13.26 -4.34
N GLU A 17 4.71 -13.78 -3.13
CA GLU A 17 4.99 -12.94 -1.98
C GLU A 17 6.32 -12.21 -2.16
N VAL A 18 6.26 -10.89 -2.15
CA VAL A 18 7.42 -10.00 -2.20
C VAL A 18 7.57 -9.31 -0.87
N ASN A 19 8.77 -9.39 -0.32
CA ASN A 19 9.18 -8.70 0.91
C ASN A 19 10.14 -7.57 0.54
N VAL A 20 9.86 -6.35 0.98
CA VAL A 20 10.75 -5.20 0.82
C VAL A 20 11.03 -4.63 2.20
N ASP A 21 12.31 -4.62 2.57
CA ASP A 21 12.83 -3.98 3.78
C ASP A 21 13.08 -2.48 3.50
N PHE A 22 12.74 -1.64 4.47
CA PHE A 22 12.94 -0.20 4.45
C PHE A 22 13.95 0.17 5.55
N GLY A 23 14.81 1.14 5.24
CA GLY A 23 15.73 1.72 6.21
C GLY A 23 15.15 2.98 6.85
N GLU A 24 15.76 3.41 7.95
CA GLU A 24 15.50 4.71 8.54
C GLU A 24 15.78 5.86 7.56
N GLY A 25 14.97 6.92 7.65
CA GLY A 25 15.10 8.10 6.81
C GLY A 25 14.37 7.95 5.48
N ALA A 26 15.07 8.18 4.36
CA ALA A 26 14.47 8.20 3.03
C ALA A 26 14.80 6.93 2.25
N THR A 27 13.77 6.19 1.82
CA THR A 27 13.91 5.08 0.87
C THR A 27 13.56 5.54 -0.54
N ILE A 28 14.46 5.29 -1.50
CA ILE A 28 14.26 5.62 -2.92
C ILE A 28 14.00 4.34 -3.70
N ILE A 29 12.83 4.23 -4.34
CA ILE A 29 12.46 3.09 -5.18
C ILE A 29 12.76 3.42 -6.65
N LEU A 30 13.80 2.78 -7.21
CA LEU A 30 14.20 2.91 -8.62
C LEU A 30 13.80 1.67 -9.41
N ALA A 31 13.01 1.85 -10.46
CA ALA A 31 12.68 0.79 -11.41
C ALA A 31 12.22 1.39 -12.75
N PRO A 32 12.20 0.61 -13.84
CA PRO A 32 11.55 1.01 -15.09
C PRO A 32 10.04 1.29 -14.93
N ASN A 33 9.45 1.92 -15.95
CA ASN A 33 8.01 2.10 -16.02
C ASN A 33 7.31 0.74 -16.19
N GLY A 34 6.17 0.58 -15.51
CA GLY A 34 5.41 -0.68 -15.54
C GLY A 34 5.89 -1.79 -14.60
N THR A 35 7.05 -1.64 -13.92
CA THR A 35 7.62 -2.65 -13.01
C THR A 35 6.84 -2.82 -11.70
N GLY A 36 5.94 -1.89 -11.36
CA GLY A 36 5.12 -1.98 -10.14
C GLY A 36 5.51 -1.02 -9.01
N LYS A 37 6.30 0.03 -9.29
CA LYS A 37 6.60 1.09 -8.31
C LYS A 37 5.33 1.66 -7.68
N THR A 38 4.38 2.09 -8.51
CA THR A 38 3.07 2.61 -8.05
C THR A 38 2.29 1.55 -7.27
N THR A 39 2.42 0.26 -7.64
CA THR A 39 1.78 -0.85 -6.91
C THR A 39 2.29 -0.97 -5.48
N ILE A 40 3.57 -0.67 -5.19
CA ILE A 40 4.07 -0.65 -3.81
C ILE A 40 3.35 0.42 -3.00
N PHE A 41 3.22 1.64 -3.54
CA PHE A 41 2.52 2.73 -2.85
C PHE A 41 1.04 2.42 -2.63
N GLU A 42 0.37 1.84 -3.64
CA GLU A 42 -1.03 1.40 -3.51
C GLU A 42 -1.19 0.26 -2.50
N ALA A 43 -0.21 -0.64 -2.41
CA ALA A 43 -0.22 -1.70 -1.42
C ALA A 43 -0.08 -1.11 0.00
N ILE A 44 0.82 -0.15 0.20
CA ILE A 44 0.93 0.59 1.47
C ILE A 44 -0.40 1.28 1.81
N GLU A 45 -0.99 1.98 0.85
CA GLU A 45 -2.28 2.66 1.02
C GLU A 45 -3.41 1.70 1.38
N LEU A 46 -3.47 0.54 0.71
CA LEU A 46 -4.45 -0.50 0.99
C LEU A 46 -4.29 -1.06 2.41
N ALA A 47 -3.06 -1.37 2.83
CA ALA A 47 -2.79 -1.91 4.17
C ALA A 47 -3.17 -0.93 5.29
N LEU A 48 -2.93 0.36 5.05
CA LEU A 48 -3.27 1.43 5.97
C LEU A 48 -4.79 1.67 5.99
N THR A 49 -5.44 1.83 4.85
CA THR A 49 -6.79 2.43 4.78
C THR A 49 -7.90 1.48 4.39
N GLY A 50 -7.55 0.31 3.86
CA GLY A 50 -8.48 -0.65 3.27
C GLY A 50 -8.97 -0.27 1.87
N LYS A 51 -8.52 0.87 1.32
CA LYS A 51 -8.88 1.35 -0.01
C LYS A 51 -7.68 1.92 -0.74
N ILE A 52 -7.85 2.15 -2.04
CA ILE A 52 -6.93 2.90 -2.89
C ILE A 52 -7.72 4.06 -3.49
N ASP A 53 -7.36 5.30 -3.13
CA ASP A 53 -8.11 6.51 -3.42
C ASP A 53 -8.21 6.81 -4.92
N ARG A 54 -7.13 6.54 -5.67
CA ARG A 54 -7.14 6.70 -7.13
C ARG A 54 -8.07 5.72 -7.86
N LEU A 55 -8.51 4.66 -7.18
CA LEU A 55 -9.52 3.74 -7.68
C LEU A 55 -10.89 4.19 -7.18
N LYS A 56 -11.89 4.13 -8.05
CA LYS A 56 -13.28 4.34 -7.63
C LYS A 56 -13.70 3.23 -6.67
N ASP A 57 -14.70 3.49 -5.84
CA ASP A 57 -15.20 2.50 -4.86
C ASP A 57 -15.65 1.18 -5.52
N ASP A 58 -16.19 1.23 -6.74
CA ASP A 58 -16.61 0.07 -7.54
C ASP A 58 -15.45 -0.62 -8.29
N ALA A 59 -14.25 -0.03 -8.27
CA ALA A 59 -13.07 -0.50 -9.00
C ALA A 59 -11.94 -0.97 -8.08
N GLN A 60 -12.19 -1.07 -6.77
CA GLN A 60 -11.17 -1.45 -5.78
C GLN A 60 -10.59 -2.84 -6.05
N GLU A 61 -11.38 -3.77 -6.58
CA GLU A 61 -10.94 -5.12 -6.97
C GLU A 61 -9.80 -5.13 -8.00
N ALA A 62 -9.58 -4.03 -8.73
CA ALA A 62 -8.46 -3.89 -9.68
C ALA A 62 -7.08 -3.94 -9.00
N VAL A 63 -7.02 -3.90 -7.67
CA VAL A 63 -5.79 -4.19 -6.93
C VAL A 63 -5.40 -5.67 -6.98
N ILE A 64 -6.39 -6.57 -7.05
CA ILE A 64 -6.18 -8.01 -7.08
C ILE A 64 -5.61 -8.38 -8.44
N ARG A 65 -4.50 -9.12 -8.43
CA ARG A 65 -3.86 -9.61 -9.64
C ARG A 65 -4.83 -10.49 -10.46
N ASP A 66 -4.69 -10.41 -11.79
CA ASP A 66 -5.39 -11.31 -12.70
C ASP A 66 -5.19 -12.78 -12.31
N LYS A 67 -6.29 -13.54 -12.26
CA LYS A 67 -6.34 -14.96 -11.85
C LYS A 67 -6.05 -15.25 -10.37
N ALA A 68 -5.96 -14.22 -9.52
CA ALA A 68 -6.00 -14.37 -8.08
C ALA A 68 -7.40 -14.02 -7.54
N ASP A 69 -7.79 -14.71 -6.47
CA ASP A 69 -9.05 -14.45 -5.76
C ASP A 69 -8.87 -13.55 -4.54
N GLN A 70 -7.62 -13.35 -4.11
CA GLN A 70 -7.29 -12.56 -2.93
C GLN A 70 -5.97 -11.82 -3.13
N ALA A 71 -5.92 -10.57 -2.69
CA ALA A 71 -4.70 -9.79 -2.49
C ALA A 71 -4.44 -9.60 -0.99
N SER A 72 -3.17 -9.67 -0.58
CA SER A 72 -2.79 -9.38 0.80
C SER A 72 -1.58 -8.48 0.88
N VAL A 73 -1.63 -7.54 1.82
CA VAL A 73 -0.54 -6.63 2.11
C VAL A 73 -0.38 -6.50 3.61
N ARG A 74 0.85 -6.62 4.10
CA ARG A 74 1.20 -6.40 5.49
C ARG A 74 2.34 -5.40 5.61
N LEU A 75 2.21 -4.49 6.56
CA LEU A 75 3.22 -3.53 6.97
C LEU A 75 3.67 -3.86 8.39
N ASP A 76 4.98 -3.91 8.60
CA ASP A 76 5.58 -4.04 9.93
C ASP A 76 6.39 -2.78 10.22
N PHE A 77 6.22 -2.20 11.41
CA PHE A 77 6.83 -0.94 11.82
C PHE A 77 7.89 -1.15 12.91
N SER A 78 8.79 -0.19 13.02
CA SER A 78 9.94 -0.21 13.93
C SER A 78 9.62 -0.40 15.42
N GLY A 79 8.40 -0.08 15.85
CA GLY A 79 7.95 -0.25 17.24
C GLY A 79 7.34 -1.63 17.52
N GLY A 80 7.33 -2.53 16.54
CA GLY A 80 6.69 -3.85 16.62
C GLY A 80 5.22 -3.86 16.23
N GLU A 81 4.62 -2.69 15.99
CA GLU A 81 3.27 -2.59 15.45
C GLU A 81 3.21 -3.15 14.03
N CYS A 82 2.06 -3.71 13.66
CA CYS A 82 1.82 -4.15 12.30
C CYS A 82 0.39 -3.83 11.86
N CYS A 83 0.20 -3.63 10.56
CA CYS A 83 -1.14 -3.60 9.99
C CYS A 83 -1.20 -4.43 8.71
N GLN A 84 -2.36 -5.02 8.46
CA GLN A 84 -2.58 -5.90 7.33
C GLN A 84 -3.93 -5.62 6.70
N ALA A 85 -3.96 -5.67 5.37
CA ALA A 85 -5.15 -5.71 4.56
C ALA A 85 -5.22 -7.03 3.79
N ILE A 86 -6.42 -7.61 3.77
CA ILE A 86 -6.77 -8.76 2.93
C ILE A 86 -8.00 -8.37 2.11
N TYR A 87 -7.85 -8.38 0.80
CA TYR A 87 -8.91 -8.06 -0.15
C TYR A 87 -9.28 -9.32 -0.91
N ASP A 88 -10.49 -9.84 -0.65
CA ASP A 88 -11.10 -10.94 -1.40
C ASP A 88 -11.96 -10.43 -2.56
N ARG A 89 -11.82 -11.05 -3.74
CA ARG A 89 -12.59 -10.72 -4.94
C ARG A 89 -14.08 -10.95 -4.69
N GLY A 90 -14.93 -10.00 -5.07
CA GLY A 90 -16.38 -10.04 -4.81
C GLY A 90 -16.75 -9.69 -3.37
N ALA A 91 -15.79 -9.33 -2.52
CA ALA A 91 -16.02 -8.93 -1.14
C ALA A 91 -15.30 -7.60 -0.82
N SER A 92 -15.50 -7.12 0.41
CA SER A 92 -14.84 -5.93 0.93
C SER A 92 -13.45 -6.25 1.48
N CYS A 93 -12.55 -5.26 1.46
CA CYS A 93 -11.27 -5.34 2.15
C CYS A 93 -11.46 -5.49 3.67
N SER A 94 -10.73 -6.42 4.27
CA SER A 94 -10.66 -6.63 5.72
C SER A 94 -9.32 -6.11 6.26
N LEU A 95 -9.38 -5.38 7.37
CA LEU A 95 -8.22 -4.81 8.05
C LEU A 95 -7.98 -5.49 9.39
N SER A 96 -6.72 -5.75 9.72
CA SER A 96 -6.30 -6.34 11.00
C SER A 96 -4.95 -5.84 11.47
N GLY A 97 -4.74 -5.76 12.78
CA GLY A 97 -3.49 -5.30 13.40
C GLY A 97 -3.69 -4.04 14.23
N ASP A 98 -2.62 -3.26 14.38
CA ASP A 98 -2.49 -2.12 15.28
C ASP A 98 -2.91 -0.79 14.62
N HIS A 99 -3.94 -0.82 13.75
CA HIS A 99 -4.38 0.34 12.98
C HIS A 99 -4.64 1.57 13.87
N GLU A 100 -5.33 1.43 15.00
CA GLU A 100 -5.60 2.54 15.92
C GLU A 100 -4.33 3.20 16.47
N ASN A 101 -3.30 2.41 16.77
CA ASN A 101 -2.00 2.92 17.26
C ASN A 101 -1.24 3.62 16.13
N ILE A 102 -1.28 3.07 14.92
CA ILE A 102 -0.61 3.62 13.74
C ILE A 102 -1.27 4.94 13.31
N PHE A 103 -2.60 5.03 13.39
CA PHE A 103 -3.38 6.23 13.02
C PHE A 103 -3.57 7.25 14.15
N SER A 104 -2.95 7.02 15.32
CA SER A 104 -2.85 8.05 16.36
C SER A 104 -2.01 9.27 15.93
N LEU A 105 -1.40 9.23 14.73
CA LEU A 105 -0.94 10.40 13.97
C LEU A 105 -2.13 11.33 13.67
N ASP A 106 -2.23 12.44 14.42
CA ASP A 106 -3.19 13.54 14.29
C ASP A 106 -4.15 13.45 13.08
N LYS A 107 -5.34 12.92 13.41
CA LYS A 107 -6.62 12.89 12.68
C LYS A 107 -6.63 13.53 11.28
N LYS A 108 -6.95 12.70 10.27
CA LYS A 108 -7.52 13.08 8.94
C LYS A 108 -6.69 14.03 8.05
N GLU A 109 -5.78 14.82 8.60
CA GLU A 109 -5.01 15.82 7.85
C GLU A 109 -3.81 15.20 7.14
N SER A 110 -3.18 14.18 7.75
CA SER A 110 -1.97 13.51 7.24
C SER A 110 -2.23 12.54 6.07
N LEU A 111 -3.40 11.89 6.03
CA LEU A 111 -3.84 10.99 4.96
C LEU A 111 -3.76 11.64 3.57
N PRO A 112 -4.33 12.84 3.34
CA PRO A 112 -4.14 13.61 2.11
C PRO A 112 -2.67 13.86 1.70
N TYR A 113 -1.72 13.92 2.64
CA TYR A 113 -0.30 14.12 2.32
C TYR A 113 0.39 12.83 1.90
N LEU A 114 0.04 11.70 2.52
CA LEU A 114 0.39 10.35 2.03
C LEU A 114 -0.07 10.19 0.57
N LEU A 115 -1.29 10.64 0.29
CA LEU A 115 -1.92 10.62 -1.04
C LEU A 115 -1.30 11.63 -2.04
N ARG A 116 -0.83 12.79 -1.58
CA ARG A 116 -0.13 13.77 -2.45
C ARG A 116 1.23 13.28 -2.91
N LEU A 117 1.96 12.50 -2.09
CA LEU A 117 3.30 12.03 -2.45
C LEU A 117 3.29 11.10 -3.66
N THR A 118 2.27 10.24 -3.79
CA THR A 118 2.13 9.34 -4.94
C THR A 118 1.83 10.10 -6.23
N HIS A 119 1.03 11.18 -6.15
CA HIS A 119 0.64 12.01 -7.30
C HIS A 119 1.70 13.05 -7.70
N TYR A 120 2.47 13.61 -6.76
CA TYR A 120 3.56 14.56 -7.07
C TYR A 120 4.69 13.92 -7.88
N LEU A 121 4.95 12.62 -7.68
CA LEU A 121 5.96 11.89 -8.45
C LEU A 121 5.51 11.61 -9.90
N GLU A 122 4.21 11.39 -10.15
CA GLU A 122 3.70 11.16 -11.50
C GLU A 122 3.73 12.42 -12.39
N GLN A 123 3.57 13.62 -11.81
CA GLN A 123 3.54 14.87 -12.59
C GLN A 123 4.90 15.27 -13.17
N ARG A 124 6.02 14.78 -12.62
CA ARG A 124 7.36 15.11 -13.13
C ARG A 124 7.84 14.22 -14.28
N GLY A 125 7.10 13.17 -14.63
CA GLY A 125 7.43 12.26 -15.75
C GLY A 125 6.88 12.69 -17.12
N LYS A 126 6.19 13.83 -17.20
CA LYS A 126 5.68 14.44 -18.44
C LYS A 126 6.33 15.81 -18.65
N GLN A 127 7.64 15.85 -18.85
CA GLN A 127 8.35 16.96 -19.49
C GLN A 127 9.30 16.40 -20.55
#